data_AF-A0A1G4NT23-F1
#
_entry.id   AF-A0A1G4NT23-F1
#
_cell.length_a   1.000
_cell.length_b   1.000
_cell.length_c   1.000
_cell.angle_alpha   90.00
_cell.angle_beta   90.00
_cell.angle_gamma   90.00
#
_symmetry.space_group_name_H-M   'P 1'
#
loop_
_entity.id
_entity.type
_entity.pdbx_description
1 polymer ?
#
loop_
_entity_poly.entity_id
_entity_poly.type
_entity_poly.pdbx_seq_one_letter_code
_entity_poly.pdbx_strand_id
1 'polypeptide(L)' 'MFHNKFINTIVAIYQKEFLCPYEIIYNSNTKCIVKGFRYINNIAYYVPLVEFNDTTRMWVLYKELKIQDS' A
#
# COMPACT_ATOMS: atom_id res chain seq x y z
N MET A 1 14.36 -10.11 -4.04
CA MET A 1 15.22 -9.31 -3.13
C MET A 1 14.94 -7.79 -3.13
N PHE A 2 14.12 -7.23 -4.05
CA PHE A 2 13.87 -5.78 -4.13
C PHE A 2 12.93 -5.22 -3.03
N HIS A 3 11.98 -6.03 -2.55
CA HIS A 3 10.88 -5.57 -1.68
C HIS A 3 11.29 -5.19 -0.24
N ASN A 4 12.27 -5.87 0.37
CA ASN A 4 12.68 -5.57 1.75
C ASN A 4 13.24 -4.15 1.91
N LYS A 5 13.73 -3.52 0.83
CA LYS A 5 14.23 -2.14 0.85
C LYS A 5 13.13 -1.10 1.07
N PHE A 6 11.87 -1.46 0.83
CA PHE A 6 10.72 -0.57 0.97
C PHE A 6 10.04 -0.70 2.34
N ILE A 7 10.47 -1.65 3.19
CA ILE A 7 9.93 -1.78 4.54
C ILE A 7 10.38 -0.56 5.34
N ASN A 8 9.46 0.04 6.09
CA ASN A 8 9.58 1.30 6.82
C ASN A 8 9.72 2.55 5.93
N THR A 9 9.45 2.45 4.63
CA THR A 9 9.33 3.62 3.76
C THR A 9 7.96 4.28 3.93
N ILE A 10 7.95 5.61 4.02
CA ILE A 10 6.72 6.41 4.01
C ILE A 10 6.25 6.56 2.56
N VAL A 11 5.02 6.16 2.30
CA VAL A 11 4.39 6.23 0.98
C VAL A 11 3.02 6.89 1.11
N ALA A 12 2.53 7.46 0.01
CA ALA A 12 1.16 7.92 -0.08
C ALA A 12 0.34 6.94 -0.92
N ILE A 13 -0.88 6.64 -0.48
CA ILE A 13 -1.81 5.86 -1.28
C ILE A 13 -2.42 6.77 -2.34
N TYR A 14 -2.32 6.35 -3.59
CA TYR A 14 -2.93 6.99 -4.73
C TYR A 14 -3.91 6.00 -5.39
N GLN A 15 -5.20 6.29 -5.29
CA GLN A 15 -6.23 5.47 -5.91
C GLN A 15 -6.32 5.79 -7.42
N LYS A 16 -6.38 4.75 -8.25
CA LYS A 16 -6.84 4.87 -9.64
C LYS A 16 -8.34 4.58 -9.64
N GLU A 17 -9.14 5.56 -10.04
CA GLU A 17 -10.59 5.76 -9.79
C GLU A 17 -11.57 4.59 -10.06
N PHE A 18 -11.16 3.42 -10.55
CA PHE A 18 -12.10 2.51 -11.22
C PHE A 18 -12.64 1.31 -10.44
N LEU A 19 -12.11 0.92 -9.26
CA LEU A 19 -12.47 -0.38 -8.66
C LEU A 19 -12.50 -0.42 -7.12
N CYS A 20 -12.77 0.69 -6.43
CA CYS A 20 -12.91 0.61 -4.97
C CYS A 20 -14.37 0.31 -4.59
N PRO A 21 -14.65 -0.81 -3.89
CA PRO A 21 -15.97 -1.04 -3.30
C PRO A 21 -16.30 0.08 -2.30
N TYR A 22 -17.57 0.50 -2.26
CA TYR A 22 -18.10 1.60 -1.42
C TYR A 22 -17.77 1.50 0.07
N GLU A 23 -17.34 0.33 0.54
CA GLU A 23 -17.00 0.02 1.93
C GLU A 23 -15.55 0.35 2.32
N ILE A 24 -14.67 0.66 1.35
CA ILE A 24 -13.28 1.03 1.63
C ILE A 24 -13.05 2.49 1.27
N ILE A 25 -13.15 3.36 2.27
CA ILE A 25 -12.76 4.77 2.14
C ILE A 25 -11.22 4.82 2.18
N TYR A 26 -10.59 4.78 1.00
CA TYR A 26 -9.21 5.20 0.89
C TYR A 26 -9.18 6.72 0.92
N ASN A 27 -8.63 7.32 1.97
CA ASN A 27 -8.25 8.71 1.92
C ASN A 27 -7.08 8.84 0.94
N SER A 28 -7.37 9.15 -0.33
CA SER A 28 -6.37 9.42 -1.36
C SER A 28 -5.34 10.44 -0.83
N ASN A 29 -4.06 10.23 -1.14
CA ASN A 29 -2.89 10.94 -0.60
C ASN A 29 -2.62 10.75 0.90
N THR A 30 -3.24 9.78 1.57
CA THR A 30 -2.89 9.48 2.97
C THR A 30 -1.52 8.84 3.05
N LYS A 31 -0.69 9.42 3.93
CA LYS A 31 0.62 8.89 4.26
C LYS A 31 0.47 7.64 5.11
N CYS A 32 1.21 6.60 4.74
CA CYS A 32 1.28 5.35 5.46
C CYS A 32 2.70 4.80 5.38
N ILE A 33 3.00 3.81 6.21
CA ILE A 33 4.31 3.16 6.28
C ILE A 33 4.16 1.74 5.75
N VAL A 34 5.01 1.33 4.82
CA VAL A 34 5.05 -0.07 4.37
C VAL A 34 5.66 -0.92 5.47
N LYS A 35 4.93 -1.91 5.98
CA LYS A 35 5.41 -2.80 7.08
C LYS A 35 5.86 -4.16 6.59
N GLY A 36 5.50 -4.54 5.37
CA GLY A 36 5.88 -5.83 4.82
C GLY A 36 5.19 -6.11 3.49
N PHE A 37 5.37 -7.35 3.02
CA PHE A 37 4.83 -7.82 1.75
C PHE A 37 4.32 -9.25 1.91
N ARG A 38 3.22 -9.57 1.23
CA ARG A 38 2.70 -10.94 1.11
C ARG A 38 2.68 -11.35 -0.34
N TYR A 39 3.16 -12.56 -0.61
CA TYR A 39 3.05 -13.16 -1.93
C TYR A 39 1.65 -13.77 -2.11
N ILE A 40 1.01 -13.48 -3.25
CA ILE A 40 -0.27 -14.06 -3.65
C ILE A 40 -0.03 -15.01 -4.82
N ASN A 41 -0.05 -16.32 -4.53
CA ASN A 41 0.24 -17.38 -5.49
C ASN A 41 -0.62 -17.30 -6.75
N ASN A 42 -1.93 -17.06 -6.59
CA ASN A 42 -2.89 -17.10 -7.71
C ASN A 42 -2.67 -16.01 -8.76
N ILE A 43 -1.97 -14.93 -8.42
CA ILE A 43 -1.70 -13.78 -9.30
C ILE A 43 -0.18 -13.59 -9.50
N ALA A 44 0.63 -14.48 -8.92
CA ALA A 44 2.09 -14.41 -8.88
C ALA A 44 2.64 -13.01 -8.53
N TYR A 45 2.02 -12.34 -7.56
CA TYR A 45 2.29 -10.93 -7.24
C TYR A 45 2.52 -10.69 -5.74
N TYR A 46 3.33 -9.68 -5.41
CA TYR A 46 3.55 -9.26 -4.01
C TYR A 46 2.68 -8.05 -3.69
N VAL A 47 1.86 -8.15 -2.64
CA VAL A 47 1.06 -7.04 -2.13
C VAL A 47 1.71 -6.44 -0.88
N PRO A 48 1.94 -5.11 -0.84
CA PRO A 48 2.40 -4.43 0.37
C PRO A 48 1.32 -4.38 1.46
N LEU A 49 1.75 -4.58 2.70
CA LEU A 49 1.01 -4.23 3.91
C LEU A 49 1.41 -2.82 4.33
N VAL A 50 0.45 -1.92 4.43
CA VAL A 50 0.68 -0.55 4.92
C VAL A 50 0.01 -0.35 6.28
N GLU A 51 0.61 0.53 7.08
CA GLU A 51 0.13 0.97 8.39
C GLU A 51 -0.08 2.48 8.36
N PHE A 52 -1.27 2.90 8.77
CA PHE A 52 -1.68 4.30 8.85
C PHE A 52 -1.41 4.88 10.24
N ASN A 53 -1.59 6.20 10.38
CA ASN A 53 -1.35 6.92 11.64
C ASN A 53 -2.25 6.44 12.80
N ASP A 54 -3.45 5.97 12.48
CA ASP A 54 -4.41 5.39 13.45
C ASP A 54 -4.09 3.92 13.80
N THR A 55 -2.93 3.42 13.35
CA THR A 55 -2.47 2.02 13.47
C THR A 55 -3.28 1.00 12.66
N THR A 56 -4.28 1.45 11.91
CA THR A 56 -5.01 0.59 10.98
C THR A 56 -4.05 0.05 9.93
N ARG A 57 -4.24 -1.21 9.55
CA ARG A 57 -3.41 -1.88 8.56
C ARG A 57 -4.24 -2.37 7.39
N MET A 58 -3.68 -2.25 6.19
CA MET A 58 -4.38 -2.61 4.96
C MET A 58 -3.42 -3.17 3.92
N TRP A 59 -3.93 -4.10 3.12
CA TRP A 59 -3.26 -4.58 1.92
C TRP A 59 -3.62 -3.68 0.76
N VAL A 60 -2.61 -3.16 0.07
CA VAL A 60 -2.80 -2.25 -1.06
C VAL A 60 -2.06 -2.79 -2.28
N LEU A 61 -2.49 -2.44 -3.49
CA LEU A 61 -1.75 -2.83 -4.67
C LEU A 61 -0.52 -1.92 -4.80
N TYR A 62 0.64 -2.49 -5.15
CA TYR A 62 1.86 -1.69 -5.27
C TYR A 62 1.74 -0.54 -6.28
N LYS A 63 0.94 -0.71 -7.34
CA LYS A 63 0.63 0.37 -8.33
C LYS A 63 -0.15 1.55 -7.75
N GLU A 64 -0.74 1.39 -6.56
CA GLU A 64 -1.50 2.41 -5.82
C GLU A 64 -0.63 3.08 -4.77
N LEU A 65 0.66 2.77 -4.69
CA LEU A 65 1.61 3.43 -3.82
C LEU A 65 2.46 4.41 -4.61
N LYS A 66 2.54 5.64 -4.10
CA LYS A 66 3.51 6.64 -4.55
C LYS A 66 4.52 6.88 -3.45
N ILE A 67 5.78 6.57 -3.73
CA ILE A 67 6.88 6.95 -2.84
C ILE A 67 6.92 8.48 -2.81
N GLN A 68 6.92 9.04 -1.61
CA GLN A 68 7.19 10.45 -1.45
C GLN A 68 8.70 10.59 -1.26
N ASP A 69 9.40 10.92 -2.35
CA ASP A 69 10.77 11.42 -2.23
C ASP A 69 10.73 12.69 -1.37
N SER A 70 11.60 12.72 -0.36
CA SER A 70 11.74 13.81 0.61
C SER A 70 12.38 15.04 -0.03
#